data_AF-A0A392VK41-F1
#
_entry.id   AF-A0A392VK41-F1
#
_cell.length_a   1.000
_cell.length_b   1.000
_cell.length_c   1.000
_cell.angle_alpha   90.00
_cell.angle_beta   90.00
_cell.angle_gamma   90.00
#
_symmetry.space_group_name_H-M   'P 1'
#
loop_
_entity.id
_entity.type
_entity.pdbx_description
1 polymer ?
#
loop_
_entity_poly.entity_id
_entity_poly.type
_entity_poly.pdbx_seq_one_letter_code
_entity_poly.pdbx_strand_id
1 'polypeptide(L)' 'MVDSEAERSIGVIDPSEIKLGGKKYYRYMGSLTVPPCTEGVFWTINKK' A
#
# COMPACT_ATOMS: atom_id res chain seq x y z
N MET A 1 27.79 -4.21 6.07
CA MET A 1 27.26 -3.53 7.26
C MET A 1 25.83 -4.02 7.37
N VAL A 2 25.60 -5.05 8.19
CA VAL A 2 24.26 -5.65 8.37
C VAL A 2 23.54 -4.71 9.31
N ASP A 3 22.50 -4.04 8.82
CA ASP A 3 21.59 -3.28 9.67
C ASP A 3 20.85 -4.32 10.52
N SER A 4 21.18 -4.36 11.81
CA SER A 4 20.47 -5.19 12.78
C SER A 4 19.13 -4.53 13.05
N GLU A 5 18.16 -4.75 12.18
CA GLU A 5 16.78 -4.33 12.37
C GLU A 5 16.22 -5.06 13.59
N ALA A 6 16.13 -4.35 14.71
CA ALA A 6 15.39 -4.81 15.86
C ALA A 6 13.93 -5.02 15.44
N GLU A 7 13.49 -6.27 15.36
CA GLU A 7 12.09 -6.61 15.09
C GLU A 7 11.21 -5.97 16.18
N ARG A 8 10.52 -4.88 15.82
CA ARG A 8 9.53 -4.25 16.70
C ARG A 8 8.21 -4.98 16.50
N SER A 9 7.68 -5.60 17.54
CA SER A 9 6.35 -6.22 17.48
C SER A 9 5.28 -5.15 17.29
N ILE A 10 4.65 -5.10 16.12
CA ILE A 10 3.63 -4.10 15.77
C ILE A 10 2.22 -4.50 16.30
N GLY A 11 2.07 -5.70 16.86
CA GLY A 11 0.79 -6.20 17.38
C GLY A 11 -0.19 -6.61 16.26
N VAL A 12 -1.46 -6.77 16.61
CA VAL A 12 -2.54 -7.03 15.63
C VAL A 12 -3.07 -5.69 15.14
N ILE A 13 -2.97 -5.43 13.84
CA ILE A 13 -3.51 -4.25 13.18
C ILE A 13 -4.67 -4.68 12.29
N ASP A 14 -5.84 -4.09 12.46
CA ASP A 14 -6.96 -4.22 11.52
C ASP A 14 -6.84 -3.15 10.43
N PRO A 15 -6.58 -3.52 9.16
CA PRO A 15 -6.52 -2.56 8.05
C PRO A 15 -7.82 -1.78 7.83
N SER A 16 -8.96 -2.27 8.33
CA SER A 16 -10.26 -1.61 8.23
C SER A 16 -10.34 -0.33 9.07
N GLU A 17 -9.47 -0.17 10.06
CA GLU A 17 -9.38 1.06 10.86
C GLU A 17 -8.78 2.24 10.08
N ILE A 18 -8.15 1.97 8.93
CA ILE A 18 -7.63 2.99 8.03
C ILE A 18 -8.81 3.78 7.47
N LYS A 19 -8.97 5.03 7.94
CA LYS A 19 -10.01 5.96 7.49
C LYS A 19 -9.70 6.46 6.08
N LEU A 20 -9.93 5.63 5.06
CA LEU A 20 -10.03 6.07 3.67
C LEU A 20 -11.30 6.92 3.53
N GLY A 21 -11.14 8.23 3.74
CA GLY A 21 -12.26 9.15 3.64
C GLY A 21 -12.77 9.23 2.21
N GLY A 22 -14.08 9.11 2.01
CA GLY A 22 -14.72 9.36 0.72
C GLY A 22 -14.97 8.09 -0.12
N LYS A 23 -16.09 8.10 -0.83
CA LYS A 23 -16.51 6.99 -1.72
C LYS A 23 -15.96 7.12 -3.15
N LYS A 24 -15.25 8.21 -3.44
CA LYS A 24 -14.72 8.52 -4.77
C LYS A 24 -13.27 8.07 -4.83
N TYR A 25 -12.96 7.23 -5.81
CA TYR A 25 -11.61 6.76 -6.07
C TYR A 25 -11.34 6.83 -7.58
N TYR A 26 -10.08 6.99 -7.94
CA TYR A 26 -9.59 6.79 -9.29
C TYR A 26 -9.07 5.37 -9.41
N ARG A 27 -9.43 4.68 -10.50
CA ARG A 27 -8.95 3.34 -10.77
C ARG A 27 -8.26 3.29 -12.12
N TYR A 28 -7.03 2.80 -12.15
CA TYR A 28 -6.28 2.62 -13.40
C TYR A 28 -5.42 1.36 -13.34
N MET A 29 -5.06 0.87 -14.52
CA MET A 29 -4.13 -0.25 -14.67
C MET A 29 -2.73 0.33 -14.86
N GLY A 30 -1.76 -0.17 -14.09
CA GLY A 30 -0.38 0.30 -14.15
C GLY A 30 0.59 -0.80 -13.77
N SER A 31 1.76 -0.39 -13.30
CA SER A 31 2.84 -1.27 -12.87
C SER A 31 3.11 -1.18 -11.37
N LEU A 32 3.93 -2.12 -10.86
CA LEU A 32 4.57 -1.97 -9.57
C LEU A 32 5.51 -0.75 -9.58
N THR A 33 5.52 0.01 -8.49
CA THR A 33 6.40 1.18 -8.31
C THR A 33 7.80 0.81 -7.84
N VAL A 34 8.04 -0.48 -7.60
CA VAL A 34 9.32 -1.05 -7.17
C VAL A 34 9.75 -2.08 -8.22
N PRO A 35 11.06 -2.18 -8.53
CA PRO A 35 11.59 -3.24 -9.37
C PRO A 35 11.06 -4.61 -8.91
N PRO A 36 10.54 -5.45 -9.82
CA PRO A 36 10.77 -5.49 -11.28
C PRO A 36 9.77 -4.69 -12.15
N CYS A 37 9.01 -3.74 -11.60
CA CYS A 37 8.09 -2.88 -12.35
C CYS A 37 7.05 -3.64 -13.20
N THR A 38 6.57 -4.79 -12.71
CA THR A 38 5.61 -5.64 -13.44
C THR A 38 4.30 -4.91 -13.71
N GLU A 39 3.83 -4.98 -14.95
CA GLU A 39 2.56 -4.41 -15.40
C GLU A 39 1.35 -5.29 -15.03
N GLY A 40 0.14 -4.71 -15.04
CA GLY A 40 -1.12 -5.42 -14.77
C GLY A 40 -1.67 -5.21 -13.35
N VAL A 41 -1.16 -4.22 -12.62
CA VAL A 41 -1.63 -3.86 -11.27
C VAL A 41 -2.81 -2.90 -11.37
N PHE A 42 -3.91 -3.19 -10.68
CA PHE A 42 -5.02 -2.24 -10.53
C PHE A 42 -4.77 -1.31 -9.34
N TRP A 43 -4.47 -0.05 -9.64
CA TRP A 43 -4.34 1.00 -8.63
C TRP A 43 -5.71 1.57 -8.29
N THR A 44 -6.05 1.58 -7.00
CA THR A 44 -7.22 2.29 -6.47
C THR A 44 -6.73 3.44 -5.61
N ILE A 45 -6.78 4.65 -6.15
CA ILE A 45 -6.33 5.87 -5.46
C ILE A 45 -7.55 6.61 -4.91
N ASN A 46 -7.57 6.82 -3.60
CA ASN A 46 -8.63 7.61 -2.99
C ASN A 46 -8.54 9.09 -3.44
N LYS A 47 -9.68 9.69 -3.77
CA LYS A 47 -9.77 11.08 -4.28
C LYS A 47 -9.71 12.14 -3.17
N LYS A 48 -9.63 11.75 -1.90
CA LYS A 48 -9.84 12.64 -0.74
C LYS A 48 -8.56 12.94 0.02
#